data_AF-A0A4U7EYJ4-F1
#
_entry.id   AF-A0A4U7EYJ4-F1
#
_cell.length_a   1.000
_cell.length_b   1.000
_cell.length_c   1.000
_cell.angle_alpha   90.00
_cell.angle_beta   90.00
_cell.angle_gamma   90.00
#
_symmetry.space_group_name_H-M   'P 1'
#
loop_
_entity.id
_entity.type
_entity.pdbx_description
1 polymer ?
#
loop_
_entity_poly.entity_id
_entity_poly.type
_entity_poly.pdbx_seq_one_letter_code
_entity_poly.pdbx_strand_id
1 'polypeptide(L)' 'QEVNPRYIPRNYLVEESLDEYLETGKLSKFKRLLTVLETPCTSKDMGSQFQQPPPREFDAEYTTYCNT' A
#
# COMPACT_ATOMS: atom_id res chain seq x y z
N GLN A 1 -0.88 -0.24 22.48
CA GLN A 1 -1.47 0.55 21.39
C GLN A 1 -1.79 -0.42 20.26
N GLU A 2 -2.93 -1.12 20.34
CA GLU A 2 -3.26 -2.24 19.42
C GLU A 2 -4.39 -1.92 18.42
N VAL A 3 -5.04 -0.76 18.57
CA VAL A 3 -6.24 -0.41 17.79
C VAL A 3 -5.98 0.51 16.60
N ASN A 4 -4.82 1.19 16.55
CA ASN A 4 -4.46 2.07 15.44
C ASN A 4 -3.47 1.37 14.51
N PRO A 5 -3.87 0.96 13.29
CA PRO A 5 -2.96 0.30 12.37
C PRO A 5 -1.85 1.25 11.93
N ARG A 6 -0.61 0.76 11.94
CA ARG A 6 0.56 1.47 11.39
C ARG A 6 0.61 1.38 9.88
N TYR A 7 0.05 0.30 9.34
CA TYR A 7 0.02 0.00 7.92
C TYR A 7 -1.42 -0.13 7.44
N ILE A 8 -1.74 0.55 6.34
CA ILE A 8 -3.06 0.51 5.69
C ILE A 8 -2.86 0.28 4.19
N PRO A 9 -3.83 -0.33 3.49
CA PRO A 9 -3.76 -0.52 2.05
C PRO A 9 -4.01 0.81 1.33
N ARG A 10 -3.02 1.71 1.35
CA ARG A 10 -3.11 3.01 0.65
C ARG A 10 -3.26 2.75 -0.85
N ASN A 11 -4.15 3.51 -1.51
CA ASN A 11 -4.50 3.30 -2.91
C ASN A 11 -3.27 3.21 -3.82
N TYR A 12 -2.29 4.11 -3.69
CA TYR A 12 -1.09 4.07 -4.53
C TYR A 12 -0.26 2.78 -4.39
N LEU A 13 -0.25 2.14 -3.22
CA LEU A 13 0.44 0.85 -3.02
C LEU A 13 -0.32 -0.30 -3.69
N VAL A 14 -1.64 -0.19 -3.74
CA VAL A 14 -2.51 -1.16 -4.42
C VAL A 14 -2.34 -1.01 -5.93
N GLU A 15 -2.44 0.21 -6.46
CA GLU A 15 -2.22 0.50 -7.89
C GLU A 15 -0.83 0.04 -8.34
N GLU A 16 0.22 0.39 -7.59
CA GLU A 16 1.60 -0.03 -7.91
C GLU A 16 1.76 -1.56 -7.98
N SER A 17 0.99 -2.29 -7.17
CA SER A 17 0.98 -3.76 -7.16
C SER A 17 0.24 -4.33 -8.37
N LEU A 18 -0.84 -3.68 -8.82
CA LEU A 18 -1.59 -4.05 -10.00
C LEU A 18 -0.80 -3.76 -11.27
N ASP A 19 -0.15 -2.59 -11.35
CA ASP A 19 0.70 -2.18 -12.47
C ASP A 19 1.85 -3.18 -12.67
N GLU A 20 2.55 -3.59 -11.61
CA GLU A 20 3.61 -4.61 -11.72
C GLU A 20 3.09 -5.91 -12.35
N TYR A 21 1.88 -6.34 -11.94
CA TYR A 21 1.28 -7.55 -12.47
C TYR A 21 0.90 -7.39 -13.94
N LEU A 22 0.31 -6.26 -14.33
CA LEU A 22 -0.06 -5.97 -15.71
C LEU A 22 1.17 -5.90 -16.64
N GLU A 23 2.26 -5.29 -16.17
CA GLU A 23 3.49 -5.10 -16.97
C GLU A 23 4.36 -6.36 -17.04
N THR A 24 4.44 -7.13 -15.96
CA THR A 24 5.45 -8.19 -15.81
C THR A 24 4.90 -9.57 -15.47
N GLY A 25 3.60 -9.67 -15.15
CA GLY A 25 2.97 -10.89 -14.64
C GLY A 25 3.42 -11.29 -13.22
N LYS A 26 4.21 -10.46 -12.53
CA LYS A 26 4.72 -10.73 -11.19
C LYS A 26 3.78 -10.21 -10.12
N LEU A 27 3.83 -10.86 -8.95
CA LEU A 27 3.04 -10.49 -7.77
C LEU A 27 3.94 -10.11 -6.59
N SER A 28 5.17 -9.69 -6.86
CA SER A 28 6.17 -9.40 -5.82
C SER A 28 5.74 -8.25 -4.93
N LYS A 29 5.28 -7.13 -5.51
CA LYS A 29 4.79 -5.95 -4.79
C LYS A 29 3.52 -6.27 -4.01
N PHE A 30 2.58 -6.97 -4.64
CA PHE A 30 1.34 -7.42 -3.98
C PHE A 30 1.64 -8.28 -2.74
N LYS A 31 2.50 -9.30 -2.88
CA LYS A 31 2.87 -10.18 -1.76
C LYS A 31 3.57 -9.42 -0.64
N ARG A 32 4.46 -8.48 -0.98
CA ARG A 32 5.12 -7.62 0.02
C ARG A 32 4.10 -6.77 0.78
N LEU A 33 3.16 -6.13 0.08
CA LEU A 33 2.09 -5.35 0.70
C LEU A 33 1.24 -6.23 1.64
N LEU A 34 0.85 -7.43 1.17
CA LEU A 34 0.05 -8.38 1.95
C LEU A 34 0.74 -8.77 3.27
N THR A 35 2.03 -9.10 3.23
CA THR A 35 2.81 -9.46 4.43
C THR A 35 2.77 -8.38 5.51
N VAL A 36 2.75 -7.10 5.12
CA VAL A 36 2.67 -5.99 6.08
C VAL A 36 1.24 -5.83 6.63
N LEU A 37 0.23 -6.02 5.79
CA LEU A 37 -1.18 -5.92 6.15
C LEU A 37 -1.67 -7.07 7.04
N GLU A 38 -1.00 -8.22 7.05
CA GLU A 38 -1.30 -9.34 7.96
C GLU A 38 -1.06 -8.99 9.44
N THR A 39 -0.18 -8.04 9.73
CA THR A 39 0.14 -7.63 11.12
C THR A 39 0.17 -6.09 11.27
N PRO A 40 -0.93 -5.40 10.95
CA PRO A 40 -0.93 -3.98 10.61
C PRO A 40 -0.63 -3.06 11.80
N CYS A 41 -0.87 -3.52 13.03
CA CYS A 41 -0.62 -2.75 14.25
C CYS A 41 0.81 -2.94 14.80
N THR A 42 1.57 -3.93 14.32
CA THR A 42 2.89 -4.26 14.87
C THR A 42 3.99 -3.44 14.20
N SER A 43 4.95 -2.91 14.96
CA SER A 43 6.15 -2.29 14.40
C SER A 43 7.19 -3.35 14.05
N LYS A 44 6.90 -4.21 13.09
CA LYS A 44 7.97 -4.95 12.43
C LYS A 44 8.70 -4.00 11.49
N ASP A 45 10.01 -4.17 11.32
CA ASP A 45 10.88 -3.50 10.33
C ASP A 45 10.49 -3.88 8.89
N MET A 46 9.21 -3.76 8.56
CA MET A 46 8.63 -4.17 7.28
C MET A 46 8.82 -3.10 6.19
N GLY A 47 9.61 -2.06 6.46
CA GLY A 47 9.94 -0.98 5.53
C GLY A 47 9.09 0.27 5.77
N SER A 48 9.76 1.40 5.95
CA SER A 48 9.13 2.72 6.13
C SER A 48 8.27 3.15 4.94
N GLN A 49 8.54 2.59 3.74
CA GLN A 49 7.83 2.89 2.50
C GLN A 49 6.32 2.63 2.59
N PHE A 50 5.87 1.62 3.36
CA PHE A 50 4.45 1.28 3.50
C PHE A 50 3.69 2.22 4.46
N GLN A 51 4.42 3.08 5.17
CA GLN A 51 3.83 4.08 6.06
C GLN A 51 3.75 5.46 5.40
N GLN A 52 4.49 5.67 4.31
CA GLN A 52 4.58 6.96 3.65
C GLN A 52 3.26 7.34 2.93
N PRO A 53 2.99 8.65 2.78
CA PRO A 53 1.97 9.10 1.84
C PRO A 53 2.39 8.77 0.38
N PRO A 54 1.44 8.81 -0.57
CA PRO A 54 1.78 8.74 -1.99
C PRO A 54 2.76 9.85 -2.40
N PRO A 55 3.54 9.65 -3.47
CA PRO A 55 4.23 10.75 -4.15
C PRO A 55 3.25 11.87 -4.53
N ARG A 56 3.71 13.12 -4.54
CA ARG A 56 2.83 14.28 -4.84
C ARG A 56 2.25 14.23 -6.24
N GLU A 57 3.01 13.68 -7.17
CA GLU A 57 2.63 13.52 -8.58
C GLU A 57 1.44 12.56 -8.69
N PHE A 58 1.48 11.45 -7.95
CA PHE A 58 0.36 10.51 -7.88
C PHE A 58 -0.87 11.17 -7.27
N ASP A 59 -0.71 11.85 -6.14
CA ASP A 59 -1.83 12.46 -5.40
C ASP A 59 -2.50 13.60 -6.17
N ALA A 60 -1.76 14.29 -7.05
CA ALA A 60 -2.29 15.36 -7.89
C ALA A 60 -3.23 14.86 -9.01
N GLU A 61 -3.06 13.62 -9.45
CA GLU A 61 -3.81 13.02 -10.56
C GLU A 61 -4.85 12.00 -10.07
N TYR A 62 -4.62 11.40 -8.90
CA TYR A 62 -5.44 10.31 -8.39
C TYR A 62 -6.74 10.82 -7.77
N THR A 63 -7.87 10.37 -8.32
CA THR A 63 -9.20 10.69 -7.81
C THR A 63 -9.83 9.47 -7.15
N THR A 64 -10.14 9.57 -5.86
CA THR A 64 -10.86 8.52 -5.14
C THR A 64 -12.36 8.73 -5.27
N TYR A 65 -13.06 7.71 -5.76
CA TYR A 65 -14.51 7.66 -5.66
C TYR A 65 -14.90 6.88 -4.41
N CYS A 66 -14.86 7.56 -3.26
CA CYS A 66 -15.38 7.03 -2.00
C CYS A 66 -16.91 7.10 -2.01
N ASN A 67 -17.55 6.46 -2.99
CA ASN A 67 -18.99 6.23 -2.93
C ASN A 67 -19.23 5.15 -1.86
N THR A 68 -19.80 5.56 -0.73
CA THR A 68 -20.38 4.66 0.28
C THR A 68 -21.64 4.00 -0.22
#